data_AF-A0A3M1TE64-F1
#
_entry.id   AF-A0A3M1TE64-F1
#
_cell.length_a   1.000
_cell.length_b   1.000
_cell.length_c   1.000
_cell.angle_alpha   90.00
_cell.angle_beta   90.00
_cell.angle_gamma   90.00
#
_symmetry.space_group_name_H-M   'P 1'
#
loop_
_entity.id
_entity.type
_entity.pdbx_description
1 polymer ?
#
loop_
_entity_poly.entity_id
_entity_poly.type
_entity_poly.pdbx_seq_one_letter_code
_entity_poly.pdbx_strand_id
1 'polypeptide(L)'
;MGTGCDPVLERMRVRVGSEVRTVRFVDEAQLREALRHTLAGEPVITWPRLHLEDLEAVDALLAQNRLEPADAADRRYLCRVHEEAVFFVEEVLGQPLAPQLRRPRDPRTLFLLASGRRGRRRADACMVLKVMNVVHHLNARELRMRLPLSDGDLAFAADTLAYDALTKVQRAGVRVLRFEGGVKARQSLLLKLMTPGYHMADQVPDRVRYRIVVERREDIVPAVKGLMGTLLPFNTLVPGQLRNDLVPLEEALTAPSATARRAEAPAPANPFSGPDFRVLSFVADLPIRCIDFFDAPPSALEAFGPVLFATVEMQIVDAATAEANESGRASHAAYKARQKAAVLARLVPGDESG
;
A
#
# COMPACT_ATOMS: atom_id res chain seq x y z
N MET A 1 -19.78 -4.27 33.58
CA MET A 1 -20.21 -5.59 33.06
C MET A 1 -20.75 -5.34 31.65
N GLY A 2 -20.21 -5.85 30.54
CA GLY A 2 -19.08 -6.76 30.35
C GLY A 2 -18.05 -6.19 29.37
N THR A 3 -16.79 -6.30 29.76
CA THR A 3 -15.64 -6.27 28.86
C THR A 3 -15.59 -7.63 28.15
N GLY A 4 -16.50 -7.83 27.19
CA GLY A 4 -16.34 -8.93 26.23
C GLY A 4 -15.27 -8.50 25.25
N CYS A 5 -14.02 -8.94 25.46
CA CYS A 5 -13.03 -8.91 24.40
C CYS A 5 -13.60 -9.78 23.28
N ASP A 6 -13.79 -9.21 22.09
CA ASP A 6 -14.34 -9.94 20.95
C ASP A 6 -13.45 -11.17 20.67
N PRO A 7 -14.01 -12.39 20.62
CA PRO A 7 -13.25 -13.61 20.38
C PRO A 7 -12.41 -13.57 19.09
N VAL A 8 -12.81 -12.78 18.10
CA VAL A 8 -12.04 -12.54 16.85
C VAL A 8 -10.80 -11.71 17.16
N LEU A 9 -10.93 -10.64 17.97
CA LEU A 9 -9.83 -9.77 18.36
C LEU A 9 -8.81 -10.48 19.25
N GLU A 10 -9.25 -11.40 20.11
CA GLU A 10 -8.37 -12.20 20.95
C GLU A 10 -7.60 -13.26 20.14
N ARG A 11 -8.23 -13.87 19.14
CA ARG A 11 -7.57 -14.80 18.21
C ARG A 11 -6.50 -14.13 17.34
N MET A 12 -6.76 -12.92 16.84
CA MET A 12 -5.75 -12.13 16.13
C MET A 12 -4.56 -11.77 17.03
N ARG A 13 -4.80 -11.34 18.28
CA ARG A 13 -3.73 -11.04 19.25
C ARG A 13 -2.84 -12.24 19.57
N VAL A 14 -3.43 -13.43 19.72
CA VAL A 14 -2.72 -14.65 20.08
C VAL A 14 -1.79 -15.16 18.97
N ARG A 15 -2.12 -14.95 17.68
CA ARG A 15 -1.26 -15.40 16.56
C ARG A 15 -0.29 -14.35 16.03
N VAL A 16 -0.54 -13.06 16.19
CA VAL A 16 0.47 -12.02 15.91
C VAL A 16 1.70 -12.18 16.83
N GLY A 17 1.55 -12.88 17.96
CA GLY A 17 2.63 -13.22 18.89
C GLY A 17 3.49 -14.44 18.52
N SER A 18 3.18 -15.22 17.48
CA SER A 18 3.97 -16.42 17.14
C SER A 18 5.00 -16.14 16.05
N GLU A 19 6.27 -16.13 16.47
CA GLU A 19 7.51 -16.06 15.69
C GLU A 19 7.74 -14.76 14.90
N VAL A 20 8.58 -13.91 15.49
CA VAL A 20 9.41 -12.96 14.76
C VAL A 20 10.36 -13.78 13.88
N ARG A 21 9.90 -14.22 12.72
CA ARG A 21 10.83 -14.55 11.64
C ARG A 21 11.55 -13.26 11.32
N THR A 22 12.87 -13.27 11.49
CA THR A 22 13.74 -12.20 11.02
C THR A 22 13.37 -11.95 9.57
N VAL A 23 12.65 -10.85 9.32
CA VAL A 23 12.29 -10.44 7.97
C VAL A 23 13.63 -10.18 7.30
N ARG A 24 14.10 -11.13 6.48
CA ARG A 24 15.16 -10.82 5.52
C ARG A 24 14.56 -9.70 4.68
N PHE A 25 15.08 -8.50 4.91
CA PHE A 25 14.76 -7.36 4.07
C PHE A 25 14.95 -7.84 2.63
N VAL A 26 13.93 -7.62 1.81
CA VAL A 26 14.03 -7.78 0.36
C VAL A 26 15.37 -7.19 -0.07
N ASP A 27 16.08 -7.88 -0.96
CA ASP A 27 17.37 -7.45 -1.53
C ASP A 27 17.48 -5.92 -1.56
N GLU A 28 18.59 -5.38 -1.03
CA GLU A 28 18.80 -3.93 -0.94
C GLU A 28 18.60 -3.24 -2.29
N ALA A 29 18.92 -3.92 -3.40
CA ALA A 29 18.67 -3.43 -4.75
C ALA A 29 17.17 -3.32 -5.06
N GLN A 30 16.37 -4.34 -4.73
CA GLN A 30 14.92 -4.32 -4.90
C GLN A 30 14.28 -3.23 -4.05
N LEU A 31 14.73 -3.09 -2.80
CA LEU A 31 14.21 -2.09 -1.87
C LEU A 31 14.59 -0.66 -2.28
N ARG A 32 15.75 -0.47 -2.91
CA ARG A 32 16.15 0.82 -3.49
C ARG A 32 15.27 1.19 -4.67
N GLU A 33 14.97 0.24 -5.55
CA GLU A 33 14.07 0.48 -6.67
C GLU A 33 12.63 0.70 -6.18
N ALA A 34 12.17 -0.07 -5.17
CA ALA A 34 10.95 0.15 -4.38
C ALA A 34 10.84 1.60 -3.92
N LEU A 35 11.87 2.08 -3.22
CA LEU A 35 11.94 3.45 -2.73
C LEU A 35 11.92 4.46 -3.88
N ARG A 36 12.66 4.22 -4.97
CA ARG A 36 12.66 5.10 -6.15
C ARG A 36 11.26 5.27 -6.71
N HIS A 37 10.58 4.18 -7.02
CA HIS A 37 9.21 4.23 -7.55
C HIS A 37 8.24 4.89 -6.56
N THR A 38 8.42 4.63 -5.25
CA THR A 38 7.60 5.25 -4.20
C THR A 38 7.82 6.76 -4.13
N LEU A 39 9.06 7.23 -4.19
CA LEU A 39 9.38 8.66 -4.09
C LEU A 39 9.19 9.42 -5.41
N ALA A 40 9.20 8.70 -6.54
CA ALA A 40 8.92 9.23 -7.87
C ALA A 40 7.44 9.15 -8.26
N GLY A 41 6.63 8.32 -7.60
CA GLY A 41 5.21 8.14 -7.91
C GLY A 41 4.98 7.35 -9.19
N GLU A 42 5.94 6.51 -9.58
CA GLU A 42 5.86 5.70 -10.78
C GLU A 42 5.02 4.44 -10.51
N PRO A 43 4.02 4.12 -11.35
CA PRO A 43 3.15 2.98 -11.13
C PRO A 43 3.89 1.65 -11.27
N VAL A 44 3.49 0.63 -10.50
CA VAL A 44 4.11 -0.71 -10.59
C VAL A 44 4.02 -1.33 -12.00
N ILE A 45 3.03 -0.92 -12.80
CA ILE A 45 2.88 -1.41 -14.18
C ILE A 45 4.01 -0.95 -15.11
N THR A 46 4.72 0.14 -14.80
CA THR A 46 5.89 0.60 -15.58
C THR A 46 7.20 -0.03 -15.14
N TRP A 47 7.18 -0.86 -14.08
CA TRP A 47 8.37 -1.46 -13.48
C TRP A 47 9.20 -2.29 -14.46
N PRO A 48 10.50 -2.00 -14.66
CA PRO A 48 11.26 -2.61 -15.76
C PRO A 48 11.85 -3.99 -15.44
N ARG A 49 12.19 -4.27 -14.17
CA ARG A 49 12.80 -5.52 -13.71
C ARG A 49 12.63 -5.73 -12.20
N LEU A 50 12.67 -6.99 -11.77
CA LEU A 50 12.86 -7.30 -10.35
C LEU A 50 14.36 -7.45 -10.02
N HIS A 51 14.64 -7.52 -8.73
CA HIS A 51 15.96 -7.73 -8.14
C HIS A 51 15.82 -8.82 -7.06
N LEU A 52 15.43 -10.02 -7.47
CA LEU A 52 15.32 -11.19 -6.59
C LEU A 52 16.35 -12.23 -7.03
N GLU A 53 17.16 -12.68 -6.08
CA GLU A 53 18.31 -13.54 -6.37
C GLU A 53 17.93 -15.03 -6.36
N ASP A 54 17.03 -15.43 -5.48
CA ASP A 54 16.65 -16.82 -5.25
C ASP A 54 15.17 -16.98 -4.87
N LEU A 55 14.73 -18.23 -4.74
CA LEU A 55 13.34 -18.54 -4.35
C LEU A 55 13.01 -18.09 -2.92
N GLU A 56 14.00 -17.94 -2.04
CA GLU A 56 13.77 -17.45 -0.68
C GLU A 56 13.38 -15.96 -0.71
N ALA A 57 14.04 -15.16 -1.54
CA ALA A 57 13.67 -13.77 -1.80
C ALA A 57 12.27 -13.67 -2.44
N VAL A 58 11.91 -14.61 -3.32
CA VAL A 58 10.55 -14.69 -3.89
C VAL A 58 9.53 -15.01 -2.80
N ASP A 59 9.80 -16.00 -1.96
CA ASP A 59 8.91 -16.39 -0.87
C ASP A 59 8.75 -15.25 0.15
N ALA A 60 9.80 -14.47 0.42
CA ALA A 60 9.73 -13.27 1.26
C ALA A 60 8.81 -12.19 0.66
N LEU A 61 8.91 -11.91 -0.65
CA LEU A 61 8.03 -10.96 -1.33
C LEU A 61 6.56 -11.45 -1.33
N LEU A 62 6.33 -12.74 -1.54
CA LEU A 62 5.00 -13.34 -1.47
C LEU A 62 4.43 -13.25 -0.05
N ALA A 63 5.25 -13.50 0.98
CA ALA A 63 4.85 -13.36 2.37
C ALA A 63 4.50 -11.92 2.75
N GLN A 64 5.20 -10.91 2.20
CA GLN A 64 4.81 -9.50 2.34
C GLN A 64 3.44 -9.21 1.71
N ASN A 65 3.11 -9.92 0.62
CA ASN A 65 1.79 -9.93 0.00
C ASN A 65 0.78 -10.86 0.69
N ARG A 66 1.14 -11.42 1.86
CA ARG A 66 0.31 -12.35 2.65
C ARG A 66 -0.07 -13.64 1.91
N LEU A 67 0.76 -14.05 0.96
CA LEU A 67 0.68 -15.32 0.26
C LEU A 67 1.83 -16.23 0.73
N GLU A 68 1.49 -17.45 1.12
CA GLU A 68 2.43 -18.43 1.66
C GLU A 68 2.58 -19.60 0.69
N PRO A 69 3.66 -19.68 -0.12
CA PRO A 69 3.84 -20.77 -1.07
C PRO A 69 3.98 -22.15 -0.44
N ALA A 70 4.23 -22.24 0.88
CA ALA A 70 4.20 -23.49 1.63
C ALA A 70 2.77 -24.01 1.86
N ASP A 71 1.76 -23.13 1.84
CA ASP A 71 0.35 -23.49 1.94
C ASP A 71 -0.20 -23.98 0.58
N ALA A 72 -0.97 -25.06 0.61
CA ALA A 72 -1.49 -25.69 -0.61
C ALA A 72 -2.59 -24.88 -1.30
N ALA A 73 -3.41 -24.14 -0.54
CA ALA A 73 -4.46 -23.30 -1.09
C ALA A 73 -3.86 -22.05 -1.75
N ASP A 74 -2.87 -21.43 -1.11
CA ASP A 74 -2.13 -20.29 -1.66
C ASP A 74 -1.39 -20.66 -2.95
N ARG A 75 -0.77 -21.85 -3.02
CA ARG A 75 -0.17 -22.35 -4.28
C ARG A 75 -1.20 -22.51 -5.39
N ARG A 76 -2.36 -23.10 -5.10
CA ARG A 76 -3.44 -23.26 -6.10
C ARG A 76 -3.94 -21.91 -6.58
N TYR A 77 -4.07 -20.95 -5.66
CA TYR A 77 -4.44 -19.58 -6.00
C TYR A 77 -3.41 -18.92 -6.93
N LEU A 78 -2.12 -19.01 -6.60
CA LEU A 78 -1.03 -18.48 -7.44
C LEU A 78 -1.06 -19.09 -8.86
N CYS A 79 -1.30 -20.39 -8.99
CA CYS A 79 -1.44 -21.04 -10.30
C CYS A 79 -2.64 -20.48 -11.09
N ARG A 80 -3.81 -20.29 -10.46
CA ARG A 80 -4.98 -19.74 -11.17
C ARG A 80 -4.78 -18.29 -11.60
N VAL A 81 -4.22 -17.46 -10.73
CA VAL A 81 -3.88 -16.07 -11.06
C VAL A 81 -2.87 -16.03 -12.22
N HIS A 82 -1.91 -16.95 -12.24
CA HIS A 82 -0.97 -17.11 -13.34
C HIS A 82 -1.66 -17.54 -14.64
N GLU A 83 -2.56 -18.54 -14.59
CA GLU A 83 -3.32 -19.03 -15.75
C GLU A 83 -4.18 -17.92 -16.37
N GLU A 84 -4.90 -17.16 -15.54
CA GLU A 84 -5.70 -16.02 -15.97
C GLU A 84 -4.83 -14.92 -16.59
N ALA A 85 -3.67 -14.63 -16.00
CA ALA A 85 -2.74 -13.65 -16.53
C ALA A 85 -2.15 -14.07 -17.88
N VAL A 86 -1.78 -15.35 -18.04
CA VAL A 86 -1.32 -15.91 -19.32
C VAL A 86 -2.41 -15.80 -20.37
N PHE A 87 -3.64 -16.19 -20.05
CA PHE A 87 -4.78 -16.07 -20.95
C PHE A 87 -4.98 -14.62 -21.40
N PHE A 88 -4.98 -13.67 -20.47
CA PHE A 88 -5.13 -12.26 -20.82
C PHE A 88 -4.00 -11.76 -21.75
N VAL A 89 -2.76 -12.15 -21.46
CA VAL A 89 -1.60 -11.73 -22.28
C VAL A 89 -1.65 -12.34 -23.69
N GLU A 90 -1.98 -13.63 -23.84
CA GLU A 90 -2.00 -14.27 -25.15
C GLU A 90 -3.26 -13.95 -25.95
N GLU A 91 -4.44 -14.04 -25.33
CA GLU A 91 -5.72 -13.95 -26.03
C GLU A 91 -6.25 -12.52 -26.14
N VAL A 92 -6.04 -11.68 -25.12
CA VAL A 92 -6.54 -10.29 -25.12
C VAL A 92 -5.50 -9.32 -25.66
N LEU A 93 -4.23 -9.45 -25.24
CA LEU A 93 -3.15 -8.58 -25.72
C LEU A 93 -2.46 -9.09 -27.00
N GLY A 94 -2.75 -10.33 -27.43
CA GLY A 94 -2.15 -10.91 -28.63
C GLY A 94 -0.64 -11.12 -28.54
N GLN A 95 -0.09 -11.24 -27.33
CA GLN A 95 1.36 -11.37 -27.11
C GLN A 95 1.76 -12.83 -26.86
N PRO A 96 2.46 -13.50 -27.81
CA PRO A 96 2.81 -14.90 -27.65
C PRO A 96 3.90 -15.08 -26.59
N LEU A 97 3.63 -15.97 -25.63
CA LEU A 97 4.52 -16.29 -24.53
C LEU A 97 5.34 -17.55 -24.81
N ALA A 98 6.53 -17.64 -24.21
CA ALA A 98 7.34 -18.85 -24.27
C ALA A 98 6.70 -19.99 -23.44
N PRO A 99 6.89 -21.27 -23.78
CA PRO A 99 6.27 -22.39 -23.06
C PRO A 99 6.54 -22.40 -21.54
N GLN A 100 7.74 -22.01 -21.15
CA GLN A 100 8.17 -21.88 -19.74
C GLN A 100 7.40 -20.81 -18.95
N LEU A 101 6.81 -19.82 -19.63
CA LEU A 101 5.96 -18.78 -19.03
C LEU A 101 4.49 -19.18 -19.05
N ARG A 102 4.05 -19.94 -20.07
CA ARG A 102 2.67 -20.44 -20.18
C ARG A 102 2.35 -21.53 -19.16
N ARG A 103 3.29 -22.44 -18.92
CA ARG A 103 3.12 -23.61 -18.04
C ARG A 103 4.38 -23.82 -17.20
N PRO A 104 4.69 -22.90 -16.28
CA PRO A 104 5.79 -23.09 -15.35
C PRO A 104 5.49 -24.29 -14.45
N ARG A 105 6.51 -25.03 -14.03
CA ARG A 105 6.35 -26.05 -12.98
C ARG A 105 5.96 -25.42 -11.63
N ASP A 106 6.44 -24.19 -11.41
CA ASP A 106 6.20 -23.40 -10.22
C ASP A 106 6.11 -21.92 -10.62
N PRO A 107 4.98 -21.22 -10.39
CA PRO A 107 4.83 -19.80 -10.69
C PRO A 107 5.90 -18.89 -10.08
N ARG A 108 6.54 -19.30 -8.97
CA ARG A 108 7.64 -18.54 -8.34
C ARG A 108 8.83 -18.35 -9.28
N THR A 109 9.01 -19.26 -10.23
CA THR A 109 10.09 -19.16 -11.22
C THR A 109 9.97 -17.93 -12.13
N LEU A 110 8.75 -17.37 -12.31
CA LEU A 110 8.55 -16.13 -13.09
C LEU A 110 9.25 -14.93 -12.45
N PHE A 111 9.27 -14.85 -11.11
CA PHE A 111 9.93 -13.76 -10.38
C PHE A 111 11.45 -13.76 -10.63
N LEU A 112 12.06 -14.94 -10.70
CA LEU A 112 13.49 -15.08 -11.05
C LEU A 112 13.74 -14.76 -12.52
N LEU A 113 12.86 -15.17 -13.43
CA LEU A 113 12.95 -14.80 -14.85
C LEU A 113 12.84 -13.27 -15.05
N ALA A 114 11.98 -12.60 -14.27
CA ALA A 114 11.82 -11.15 -14.25
C ALA A 114 13.03 -10.41 -13.61
N SER A 115 13.82 -11.11 -12.80
CA SER A 115 15.06 -10.60 -12.18
C SER A 115 16.31 -10.82 -13.03
N GLY A 116 16.21 -11.69 -14.04
CA GLY A 116 17.34 -12.12 -14.88
C GLY A 116 17.87 -11.07 -15.85
N ARG A 117 18.69 -11.55 -16.81
CA ARG A 117 19.34 -10.70 -17.82
C ARG A 117 18.32 -9.99 -18.72
N ARG A 118 18.67 -8.79 -19.18
CA ARG A 118 17.83 -8.01 -20.12
C ARG A 118 17.59 -8.81 -21.39
N GLY A 119 16.33 -8.92 -21.79
CA GLY A 119 15.91 -9.62 -23.01
C GLY A 119 14.41 -9.88 -23.01
N ARG A 120 13.91 -10.47 -24.10
CA ARG A 120 12.47 -10.75 -24.29
C ARG A 120 11.88 -11.60 -23.16
N ARG A 121 12.58 -12.66 -22.74
CA ARG A 121 12.12 -13.53 -21.64
C ARG A 121 11.86 -12.78 -20.34
N ARG A 122 12.74 -11.83 -19.99
CA ARG A 122 12.56 -10.98 -18.79
C ARG A 122 11.37 -10.05 -18.95
N ALA A 123 11.25 -9.40 -20.12
CA ALA A 123 10.14 -8.51 -20.40
C ALA A 123 8.79 -9.24 -20.35
N ASP A 124 8.70 -10.43 -20.96
CA ASP A 124 7.51 -11.27 -20.95
C ASP A 124 7.17 -11.73 -19.51
N ALA A 125 8.17 -12.14 -18.71
CA ALA A 125 7.97 -12.49 -17.30
C ALA A 125 7.45 -11.30 -16.48
N CYS A 126 8.05 -10.11 -16.63
CA CYS A 126 7.56 -8.89 -16.00
C CYS A 126 6.13 -8.56 -16.42
N MET A 127 5.79 -8.73 -17.70
CA MET A 127 4.45 -8.49 -18.21
C MET A 127 3.42 -9.42 -17.56
N VAL A 128 3.70 -10.73 -17.52
CA VAL A 128 2.81 -11.70 -16.86
C VAL A 128 2.66 -11.37 -15.36
N LEU A 129 3.74 -11.08 -14.63
CA LEU A 129 3.68 -10.74 -13.21
C LEU A 129 2.87 -9.46 -12.94
N LYS A 130 2.95 -8.46 -13.83
CA LYS A 130 2.13 -7.24 -13.70
C LYS A 130 0.65 -7.55 -13.87
N VAL A 131 0.30 -8.38 -14.85
CA VAL A 131 -1.10 -8.82 -15.03
C VAL A 131 -1.56 -9.67 -13.85
N MET A 132 -0.72 -10.56 -13.33
CA MET A 132 -1.00 -11.31 -12.10
C MET A 132 -1.28 -10.37 -10.91
N ASN A 133 -0.52 -9.28 -10.75
CA ASN A 133 -0.79 -8.29 -9.72
C ASN A 133 -2.19 -7.65 -9.89
N VAL A 134 -2.55 -7.26 -11.11
CA VAL A 134 -3.88 -6.68 -11.40
C VAL A 134 -5.00 -7.68 -11.11
N VAL A 135 -4.87 -8.93 -11.57
CA VAL A 135 -5.83 -10.01 -11.28
C VAL A 135 -5.95 -10.26 -9.78
N HIS A 136 -4.84 -10.21 -9.04
CA HIS A 136 -4.84 -10.35 -7.58
C HIS A 136 -5.67 -9.25 -6.88
N HIS A 137 -5.47 -7.99 -7.27
CA HIS A 137 -6.28 -6.87 -6.76
C HIS A 137 -7.77 -6.98 -7.15
N LEU A 138 -8.06 -7.43 -8.38
CA LEU A 138 -9.43 -7.65 -8.83
C LEU A 138 -10.13 -8.73 -8.00
N ASN A 139 -9.47 -9.86 -7.78
CA ASN A 139 -9.97 -10.96 -6.96
C ASN A 139 -10.20 -10.53 -5.51
N ALA A 140 -9.29 -9.76 -4.93
CA ALA A 140 -9.46 -9.22 -3.57
C ALA A 140 -10.68 -8.29 -3.46
N ARG A 141 -10.95 -7.46 -4.49
CA ARG A 141 -12.16 -6.62 -4.54
C ARG A 141 -13.44 -7.47 -4.62
N GLU A 142 -13.43 -8.51 -5.42
CA GLU A 142 -14.57 -9.42 -5.59
C GLU A 142 -14.84 -10.23 -4.31
N LEU A 143 -13.77 -10.62 -3.61
CA LEU A 143 -13.83 -11.25 -2.30
C LEU A 143 -14.39 -10.32 -1.23
N ARG A 144 -14.00 -9.04 -1.24
CA ARG A 144 -14.47 -8.02 -0.28
C ARG A 144 -16.00 -7.93 -0.23
N MET A 145 -16.65 -8.13 -1.36
CA MET A 145 -18.11 -8.08 -1.51
C MET A 145 -18.82 -9.36 -1.04
N ARG A 146 -18.09 -10.47 -0.84
CA ARG A 146 -18.62 -11.78 -0.46
C ARG A 146 -18.38 -12.14 1.00
N LEU A 147 -17.38 -11.51 1.63
CA LEU A 147 -17.05 -11.78 3.01
C LEU A 147 -17.86 -10.89 3.96
N PRO A 148 -18.36 -11.42 5.09
CA PRO A 148 -19.06 -10.65 6.11
C PRO A 148 -18.06 -9.88 7.00
N LEU A 149 -17.15 -9.12 6.39
CA LEU A 149 -16.18 -8.28 7.09
C LEU A 149 -16.60 -6.81 7.00
N SER A 150 -16.56 -6.11 8.12
CA SER A 150 -16.75 -4.67 8.16
C SER A 150 -15.46 -3.94 7.79
N ASP A 151 -15.58 -2.66 7.44
CA ASP A 151 -14.39 -1.80 7.30
C ASP A 151 -13.67 -1.60 8.64
N GLY A 152 -14.38 -1.78 9.76
CA GLY A 152 -13.79 -1.73 11.10
C GLY A 152 -12.84 -2.89 11.34
N ASP A 153 -13.20 -4.10 10.89
CA ASP A 153 -12.36 -5.30 11.02
C ASP A 153 -11.06 -5.16 10.22
N LEU A 154 -11.18 -4.66 8.98
CA LEU A 154 -10.01 -4.39 8.13
C LEU A 154 -9.15 -3.27 8.69
N ALA A 155 -9.75 -2.20 9.23
CA ALA A 155 -8.99 -1.13 9.87
C ALA A 155 -8.27 -1.60 11.13
N PHE A 156 -8.90 -2.43 11.96
CA PHE A 156 -8.27 -3.01 13.15
C PHE A 156 -7.07 -3.89 12.78
N ALA A 157 -7.21 -4.71 11.74
CA ALA A 157 -6.10 -5.51 11.23
C ALA A 157 -4.97 -4.64 10.67
N ALA A 158 -5.32 -3.60 9.90
CA ALA A 158 -4.36 -2.64 9.41
C ALA A 158 -3.59 -1.96 10.55
N ASP A 159 -4.29 -1.53 11.61
CA ASP A 159 -3.68 -0.92 12.79
C ASP A 159 -2.68 -1.89 13.42
N THR A 160 -3.11 -3.13 13.68
CA THR A 160 -2.25 -4.16 14.30
C THR A 160 -0.96 -4.36 13.51
N LEU A 161 -1.05 -4.48 12.18
CA LEU A 161 0.10 -4.63 11.30
C LEU A 161 0.99 -3.38 11.29
N ALA A 162 0.39 -2.19 11.26
CA ALA A 162 1.12 -0.93 11.22
C ALA A 162 1.93 -0.68 12.51
N TYR A 163 1.35 -0.98 13.69
CA TYR A 163 2.06 -0.87 14.97
C TYR A 163 3.21 -1.88 15.10
N ASP A 164 3.01 -3.13 14.66
CA ASP A 164 4.08 -4.15 14.64
C ASP A 164 5.22 -3.74 13.70
N ALA A 165 4.88 -3.31 12.49
CA ALA A 165 5.86 -2.80 11.53
C ALA A 165 6.65 -1.62 12.08
N LEU A 166 5.98 -0.65 12.71
CA LEU A 166 6.67 0.49 13.30
C LEU A 166 7.63 0.09 14.42
N THR A 167 7.24 -0.87 15.25
CA THR A 167 8.11 -1.42 16.29
C THR A 167 9.38 -2.01 15.68
N LYS A 168 9.27 -2.71 14.54
CA LYS A 168 10.42 -3.25 13.80
C LYS A 168 11.29 -2.11 13.22
N VAL A 169 10.68 -1.08 12.67
CA VAL A 169 11.37 0.11 12.13
C VAL A 169 12.16 0.83 13.23
N GLN A 170 11.59 1.02 14.42
CA GLN A 170 12.27 1.61 15.57
C GLN A 170 13.45 0.75 16.05
N ARG A 171 13.26 -0.58 16.12
CA ARG A 171 14.33 -1.53 16.48
C ARG A 171 15.47 -1.54 15.48
N ALA A 172 15.20 -1.22 14.22
CA ALA A 172 16.21 -1.05 13.18
C ALA A 172 16.98 0.29 13.28
N GLY A 173 16.70 1.12 14.28
CA GLY A 173 17.45 2.34 14.60
C GLY A 173 16.80 3.65 14.14
N VAL A 174 15.61 3.61 13.52
CA VAL A 174 14.90 4.82 13.09
C VAL A 174 14.26 5.52 14.29
N ARG A 175 14.58 6.80 14.50
CA ARG A 175 14.08 7.58 15.64
C ARG A 175 12.69 8.15 15.36
N VAL A 176 11.67 7.35 15.62
CA VAL A 176 10.25 7.76 15.55
C VAL A 176 9.82 8.40 16.87
N LEU A 177 9.42 9.67 16.82
CA LEU A 177 8.98 10.46 17.98
C LEU A 177 7.49 10.32 18.26
N ARG A 178 6.66 10.28 17.21
CA ARG A 178 5.20 10.13 17.33
C ARG A 178 4.66 9.24 16.23
N PHE A 179 3.65 8.47 16.59
CA PHE A 179 2.87 7.67 15.66
C PHE A 179 1.39 7.79 16.01
N GLU A 180 0.61 8.28 15.05
CA GLU A 180 -0.81 8.49 15.20
C GLU A 180 -1.52 7.78 14.05
N GLY A 181 -2.18 6.67 14.37
CA GLY A 181 -2.91 5.84 13.43
C GLY A 181 -4.41 5.83 13.69
N GLY A 182 -5.17 5.43 12.68
CA GLY A 182 -6.52 4.95 12.85
C GLY A 182 -7.51 5.43 11.79
N VAL A 183 -8.78 5.07 12.02
CA VAL A 183 -9.90 5.44 11.15
C VAL A 183 -10.28 6.90 11.37
N LYS A 184 -10.40 7.66 10.28
CA LYS A 184 -10.93 9.02 10.34
C LYS A 184 -12.31 9.05 10.96
N ALA A 185 -12.51 9.98 11.88
CA ALA A 185 -13.80 10.21 12.51
C ALA A 185 -14.91 10.43 11.46
N ARG A 186 -16.09 9.84 11.68
CA ARG A 186 -17.24 9.90 10.77
C ARG A 186 -17.59 11.33 10.34
N GLN A 187 -17.50 12.29 11.26
CA GLN A 187 -17.75 13.71 10.96
C GLN A 187 -16.78 14.30 9.93
N SER A 188 -15.50 13.88 9.95
CA SER A 188 -14.51 14.31 8.96
C SER A 188 -14.75 13.66 7.59
N LEU A 189 -15.22 12.41 7.55
CA LEU A 189 -15.65 11.75 6.31
C LEU A 189 -16.85 12.48 5.69
N LEU A 190 -17.86 12.82 6.50
CA LEU A 190 -19.02 13.59 6.04
C LEU A 190 -18.60 14.94 5.45
N LEU A 191 -17.73 15.69 6.15
CA LEU A 191 -17.23 16.96 5.63
C LEU A 191 -16.52 16.81 4.28
N LYS A 192 -15.71 15.75 4.11
CA LYS A 192 -15.03 15.47 2.83
C LYS A 192 -16.02 15.15 1.70
N LEU A 193 -17.03 14.33 1.95
CA LEU A 193 -18.04 13.97 0.94
C LEU A 193 -18.93 15.14 0.52
N MET A 194 -19.04 16.16 1.38
CA MET A 194 -19.74 17.40 1.06
C MET A 194 -18.82 18.44 0.39
N THR A 195 -17.53 18.19 0.32
CA THR A 195 -16.54 19.07 -0.32
C THR A 195 -16.47 18.79 -1.83
N PRO A 196 -16.29 19.79 -2.70
CA PRO A 196 -16.14 19.56 -4.14
C PRO A 196 -15.03 18.55 -4.48
N GLY A 197 -15.32 17.58 -5.35
CA GLY A 197 -14.35 16.60 -5.84
C GLY A 197 -14.39 15.22 -5.18
N TYR A 198 -15.12 15.05 -4.07
CA TYR A 198 -15.35 13.75 -3.43
C TYR A 198 -16.86 13.57 -3.28
N HIS A 199 -17.49 12.77 -4.15
CA HIS A 199 -18.95 12.60 -4.14
C HIS A 199 -19.38 11.19 -3.76
N MET A 200 -18.43 10.24 -3.66
CA MET A 200 -18.70 8.86 -3.28
C MET A 200 -17.79 8.41 -2.14
N ALA A 201 -18.31 7.57 -1.25
CA ALA A 201 -17.62 7.11 -0.04
C ALA A 201 -16.38 6.24 -0.34
N ASP A 202 -16.40 5.53 -1.47
CA ASP A 202 -15.31 4.72 -2.00
C ASP A 202 -14.14 5.57 -2.54
N GLN A 203 -14.34 6.86 -2.78
CA GLN A 203 -13.32 7.80 -3.25
C GLN A 203 -12.54 8.47 -2.11
N VAL A 204 -12.66 8.03 -0.87
CA VAL A 204 -11.91 8.57 0.28
C VAL A 204 -10.77 7.62 0.66
N PRO A 205 -9.63 7.65 -0.07
CA PRO A 205 -8.53 6.70 0.13
C PRO A 205 -7.85 6.85 1.49
N ASP A 206 -8.01 8.00 2.16
CA ASP A 206 -7.39 8.29 3.45
C ASP A 206 -8.30 8.02 4.65
N ARG A 207 -9.21 7.04 4.52
CA ARG A 207 -10.08 6.63 5.61
C ARG A 207 -9.30 6.03 6.78
N VAL A 208 -8.28 5.23 6.49
CA VAL A 208 -7.29 4.76 7.47
C VAL A 208 -5.99 5.49 7.19
N ARG A 209 -5.45 6.19 8.19
CA ARG A 209 -4.25 7.00 8.01
C ARG A 209 -3.29 6.81 9.17
N TYR A 210 -2.01 6.70 8.83
CA TYR A 210 -0.92 6.63 9.78
C TYR A 210 0.00 7.83 9.60
N ARG A 211 0.14 8.66 10.64
CA ARG A 211 1.07 9.77 10.69
C ARG A 211 2.28 9.39 11.55
N ILE A 212 3.45 9.43 10.95
CA ILE A 212 4.73 9.10 11.56
C ILE A 212 5.57 10.37 11.62
N VAL A 213 5.93 10.79 12.83
CA VAL A 213 6.87 11.90 13.05
C VAL A 213 8.22 11.32 13.44
N VAL A 214 9.22 11.54 12.60
CA VAL A 214 10.61 11.14 12.88
C VAL A 214 11.39 12.32 13.48
N GLU A 215 12.50 12.05 14.17
CA GLU A 215 13.30 13.09 14.81
C GLU A 215 13.85 14.08 13.79
N ARG A 216 14.47 13.58 12.72
CA ARG A 216 15.17 14.40 11.74
C ARG A 216 14.75 14.06 10.32
N ARG A 217 14.98 15.01 9.41
CA ARG A 217 14.69 14.83 7.98
C ARG A 217 15.45 13.64 7.36
N GLU A 218 16.67 13.38 7.84
CA GLU A 218 17.49 12.22 7.44
C GLU A 218 16.86 10.87 7.82
N ASP A 219 15.99 10.82 8.83
CA ASP A 219 15.31 9.60 9.26
C ASP A 219 14.09 9.24 8.38
N ILE A 220 13.64 10.14 7.50
CA ILE A 220 12.45 9.91 6.64
C ILE A 220 12.68 8.75 5.68
N VAL A 221 13.82 8.75 4.96
CA VAL A 221 14.13 7.69 3.99
C VAL A 221 14.31 6.32 4.67
N PRO A 222 15.08 6.20 5.77
CA PRO A 222 15.13 4.98 6.58
C PRO A 222 13.76 4.51 7.07
N ALA A 223 12.87 5.42 7.47
CA ALA A 223 11.50 5.07 7.89
C ALA A 223 10.71 4.46 6.73
N VAL A 224 10.70 5.10 5.55
CA VAL A 224 10.04 4.58 4.34
C VAL A 224 10.62 3.21 3.97
N LYS A 225 11.94 3.09 3.93
CA LYS A 225 12.66 1.85 3.63
C LYS A 225 12.24 0.72 4.58
N GLY A 226 12.18 1.01 5.87
CA GLY A 226 11.74 0.07 6.88
C GLY A 226 10.28 -0.36 6.69
N LEU A 227 9.37 0.59 6.48
CA LEU A 227 7.95 0.31 6.23
C LEU A 227 7.73 -0.53 4.96
N MET A 228 8.44 -0.25 3.88
CA MET A 228 8.37 -1.05 2.66
C MET A 228 8.94 -2.46 2.85
N GLY A 229 9.95 -2.59 3.70
CA GLY A 229 10.53 -3.88 4.07
C GLY A 229 9.63 -4.74 4.96
N THR A 230 8.72 -4.14 5.74
CA THR A 230 7.96 -4.89 6.78
C THR A 230 6.44 -4.89 6.61
N LEU A 231 5.87 -3.84 6.00
CA LEU A 231 4.44 -3.57 6.00
C LEU A 231 3.86 -3.46 4.59
N LEU A 232 4.53 -2.71 3.72
CA LEU A 232 3.98 -2.27 2.44
C LEU A 232 4.82 -2.79 1.28
N PRO A 233 4.45 -3.96 0.70
CA PRO A 233 5.13 -4.42 -0.49
C PRO A 233 4.96 -3.39 -1.62
N PHE A 234 6.02 -3.16 -2.38
CA PHE A 234 6.06 -2.09 -3.39
C PHE A 234 4.96 -2.20 -4.46
N ASN A 235 4.47 -3.42 -4.72
CA ASN A 235 3.47 -3.68 -5.74
C ASN A 235 2.04 -3.29 -5.33
N THR A 236 1.84 -2.78 -4.11
CA THR A 236 0.53 -2.33 -3.62
C THR A 236 0.40 -0.82 -3.46
N LEU A 237 1.43 -0.06 -3.87
CA LEU A 237 1.33 1.40 -3.93
C LEU A 237 0.28 1.83 -4.94
N VAL A 238 -0.58 2.78 -4.55
CA VAL A 238 -1.62 3.30 -5.42
C VAL A 238 -1.04 4.38 -6.33
N PRO A 239 -1.10 4.22 -7.67
CA PRO A 239 -0.60 5.21 -8.62
C PRO A 239 -1.23 6.60 -8.44
N GLY A 240 -0.44 7.65 -8.68
CA GLY A 240 -0.91 9.04 -8.63
C GLY A 240 -1.32 9.53 -7.23
N GLN A 241 -1.12 8.74 -6.16
CA GLN A 241 -1.46 9.10 -4.78
C GLN A 241 -0.23 9.41 -3.92
N LEU A 242 0.90 9.75 -4.55
CA LEU A 242 2.10 10.23 -3.88
C LEU A 242 2.09 11.77 -3.81
N ARG A 243 2.49 12.27 -2.66
CA ARG A 243 2.92 13.65 -2.43
C ARG A 243 4.27 13.64 -1.72
N ASN A 244 5.29 14.20 -2.35
CA ASN A 244 6.63 14.28 -1.78
C ASN A 244 7.12 15.73 -1.79
N ASP A 245 6.95 16.43 -0.66
CA ASP A 245 7.46 17.80 -0.50
C ASP A 245 8.75 17.88 0.34
N LEU A 246 9.28 16.73 0.79
CA LEU A 246 10.33 16.66 1.82
C LEU A 246 11.60 15.93 1.40
N VAL A 247 11.56 15.08 0.39
CA VAL A 247 12.73 14.26 0.03
C VAL A 247 13.09 14.51 -1.43
N PRO A 248 14.20 15.20 -1.72
CA PRO A 248 14.73 15.27 -3.08
C PRO A 248 15.09 13.86 -3.57
N LEU A 249 14.64 13.52 -4.78
CA LEU A 249 14.78 12.16 -5.31
C LEU A 249 16.25 11.79 -5.53
N GLU A 250 17.07 12.78 -5.89
CA GLU A 250 18.52 12.67 -6.09
C GLU A 250 19.26 12.39 -4.78
N GLU A 251 18.80 12.96 -3.67
CA GLU A 251 19.37 12.73 -2.34
C GLU A 251 18.97 11.36 -1.78
N ALA A 252 17.76 10.89 -2.10
CA ALA A 252 17.28 9.57 -1.68
C ALA A 252 17.90 8.40 -2.44
N LEU A 253 18.44 8.65 -3.63
CA LEU A 253 18.93 7.62 -4.54
C LEU A 253 20.41 7.88 -4.86
N THR A 254 21.30 7.20 -4.14
CA THR A 254 22.77 7.28 -4.31
C THR A 254 23.29 6.82 -5.69
N ALA A 255 22.42 6.54 -6.67
CA ALA A 255 22.81 6.17 -8.03
C ALA A 255 21.88 6.76 -9.10
N PRO A 256 22.42 7.32 -10.21
CA PRO A 256 21.62 7.73 -11.36
C PRO A 256 21.07 6.50 -12.09
N SER A 257 19.74 6.39 -12.21
CA SER A 257 19.09 5.44 -13.11
C SER A 257 18.67 6.16 -14.39
N ALA A 258 19.12 5.64 -15.53
CA ALA A 258 18.86 6.16 -16.87
C ALA A 258 17.40 6.00 -17.35
N THR A 259 16.48 5.52 -16.48
CA THR A 259 15.09 5.22 -16.83
C THR A 259 14.06 5.99 -16.02
N ALA A 260 14.41 7.10 -15.34
CA ALA A 260 13.40 8.05 -14.83
C ALA A 260 12.59 8.62 -16.01
N ARG A 261 11.56 7.91 -16.43
CA ARG A 261 10.49 8.49 -17.22
C ARG A 261 9.67 9.34 -16.26
N ARG A 262 9.40 10.57 -16.70
CA ARG A 262 8.62 11.56 -15.96
C ARG A 262 7.38 10.89 -15.36
N ALA A 263 7.25 11.01 -14.03
CA ALA A 263 6.15 10.47 -13.25
C ALA A 263 4.77 10.82 -13.85
N GLU A 264 3.75 10.02 -13.53
CA GLU A 264 2.38 10.51 -13.60
C GLU A 264 2.29 11.83 -12.82
N ALA A 265 1.42 12.74 -13.26
CA ALA A 265 1.29 14.04 -12.60
C ALA A 265 1.09 13.81 -11.08
N PRO A 266 1.85 14.50 -10.22
CA PRO A 266 1.71 14.32 -8.78
C PRO A 266 0.27 14.54 -8.37
N ALA A 267 -0.17 13.85 -7.30
CA ALA A 267 -1.51 14.02 -6.77
C ALA A 267 -1.82 15.52 -6.63
N PRO A 268 -2.96 16.01 -7.17
CA PRO A 268 -3.28 17.42 -7.07
C PRO A 268 -3.26 17.83 -5.59
N ALA A 269 -2.52 18.91 -5.30
CA ALA A 269 -2.41 19.41 -3.93
C ALA A 269 -3.81 19.65 -3.37
N ASN A 270 -4.07 19.14 -2.17
CA ASN A 270 -5.37 19.33 -1.54
C ASN A 270 -5.64 20.84 -1.41
N PRO A 271 -6.72 21.38 -2.03
CA PRO A 271 -6.95 22.81 -2.16
C PRO A 271 -7.17 23.53 -0.83
N PHE A 272 -7.44 22.77 0.24
CA PHE A 272 -7.59 23.30 1.59
C PHE A 272 -6.28 23.32 2.37
N SER A 273 -5.20 22.73 1.87
CA SER A 273 -3.88 22.78 2.51
C SER A 273 -3.29 24.18 2.40
N GLY A 274 -2.59 24.63 3.44
CA GLY A 274 -1.84 25.88 3.34
C GLY A 274 -0.66 25.76 2.36
N PRO A 275 -0.21 26.87 1.75
CA PRO A 275 0.90 26.85 0.78
C PRO A 275 2.22 26.37 1.38
N ASP A 276 2.38 26.50 2.70
CA ASP A 276 3.58 26.11 3.44
C ASP A 276 3.49 24.68 4.02
N PHE A 277 2.37 23.98 3.82
CA PHE A 277 2.23 22.62 4.30
C PHE A 277 3.16 21.69 3.51
N ARG A 278 3.98 20.91 4.23
CA ARG A 278 4.94 19.97 3.64
C ARG A 278 4.78 18.59 4.28
N VAL A 279 4.77 17.55 3.45
CA VAL A 279 4.68 16.15 3.92
C VAL A 279 5.25 15.20 2.86
N LEU A 280 5.73 14.04 3.29
CA LEU A 280 5.80 12.86 2.43
C LEU A 280 4.57 12.00 2.72
N SER A 281 3.63 11.93 1.78
CA SER A 281 2.43 11.11 1.89
C SER A 281 2.27 10.18 0.70
N PHE A 282 1.88 8.93 0.92
CA PHE A 282 1.49 8.02 -0.15
C PHE A 282 0.36 7.10 0.31
N VAL A 283 -0.44 6.65 -0.65
CA VAL A 283 -1.51 5.67 -0.42
C VAL A 283 -1.03 4.30 -0.89
N ALA A 284 -1.31 3.28 -0.07
CA ALA A 284 -1.02 1.89 -0.39
C ALA A 284 -2.20 1.00 -0.02
N ASP A 285 -2.38 -0.07 -0.77
CA ASP A 285 -3.30 -1.15 -0.46
C ASP A 285 -2.58 -2.16 0.43
N LEU A 286 -2.80 -2.10 1.75
CA LEU A 286 -2.17 -3.01 2.71
C LEU A 286 -2.79 -4.41 2.60
N PRO A 287 -2.02 -5.45 2.26
CA PRO A 287 -2.54 -6.82 2.19
C PRO A 287 -2.85 -7.35 3.59
N ILE A 288 -4.07 -7.83 3.76
CA ILE A 288 -4.61 -8.45 4.97
C ILE A 288 -4.98 -9.89 4.64
N ARG A 289 -4.38 -10.83 5.36
CA ARG A 289 -4.76 -12.23 5.28
C ARG A 289 -6.10 -12.42 5.98
N CYS A 290 -7.14 -12.77 5.24
CA CYS A 290 -8.50 -12.80 5.78
C CYS A 290 -8.87 -14.12 6.45
N ILE A 291 -8.09 -15.19 6.26
CA ILE A 291 -8.35 -16.48 6.93
C ILE A 291 -8.30 -16.36 8.45
N ASP A 292 -7.59 -15.36 8.98
CA ASP A 292 -7.42 -15.15 10.42
C ASP A 292 -8.67 -14.56 11.10
N PHE A 293 -9.67 -14.10 10.34
CA PHE A 293 -10.95 -13.60 10.89
C PHE A 293 -12.00 -14.68 11.07
N PHE A 294 -11.79 -15.89 10.56
CA PHE A 294 -12.81 -16.93 10.50
C PHE A 294 -12.36 -18.21 11.18
N ASP A 295 -13.30 -18.88 11.85
CA ASP A 295 -13.05 -20.17 12.50
C ASP A 295 -12.93 -21.31 11.49
N ALA A 296 -13.64 -21.18 10.37
CA ALA A 296 -13.51 -22.04 9.21
C ALA A 296 -13.33 -21.17 7.96
N PRO A 297 -12.43 -21.54 7.02
CA PRO A 297 -12.21 -20.77 5.80
C PRO A 297 -13.50 -20.66 4.98
N PRO A 298 -13.97 -19.43 4.64
CA PRO A 298 -15.10 -19.26 3.74
C PRO A 298 -14.82 -19.88 2.37
N SER A 299 -15.84 -20.50 1.74
CA SER A 299 -15.69 -21.10 0.40
C SER A 299 -15.28 -20.09 -0.68
N ALA A 300 -15.60 -18.81 -0.49
CA ALA A 300 -15.17 -17.73 -1.39
C ALA A 300 -13.63 -17.64 -1.50
N LEU A 301 -12.88 -18.03 -0.47
CA LEU A 301 -11.41 -18.05 -0.50
C LEU A 301 -10.87 -19.06 -1.52
N GLU A 302 -11.62 -20.14 -1.77
CA GLU A 302 -11.22 -21.13 -2.76
C GLU A 302 -11.22 -20.56 -4.18
N ALA A 303 -12.04 -19.55 -4.47
CA ALA A 303 -12.08 -18.89 -5.77
C ALA A 303 -11.11 -17.69 -5.82
N PHE A 304 -11.24 -16.77 -4.86
CA PHE A 304 -10.62 -15.43 -4.95
C PHE A 304 -9.30 -15.30 -4.18
N GLY A 305 -8.89 -16.33 -3.44
CA GLY A 305 -7.68 -16.32 -2.63
C GLY A 305 -7.89 -15.78 -1.21
N PRO A 306 -6.83 -15.73 -0.39
CA PRO A 306 -6.94 -15.46 1.05
C PRO A 306 -6.67 -13.99 1.44
N VAL A 307 -6.48 -13.08 0.48
CA VAL A 307 -6.01 -11.72 0.74
C VAL A 307 -7.08 -10.69 0.40
N LEU A 308 -7.30 -9.75 1.31
CA LEU A 308 -8.00 -8.48 1.07
C LEU A 308 -7.02 -7.32 1.17
N PHE A 309 -7.40 -6.17 0.62
CA PHE A 309 -6.64 -4.93 0.76
C PHE A 309 -7.38 -3.92 1.62
N ALA A 310 -6.69 -3.38 2.62
CA ALA A 310 -7.10 -2.15 3.29
C ALA A 310 -6.31 -0.98 2.71
N THR A 311 -7.00 -0.03 2.08
CA THR A 311 -6.35 1.18 1.59
C THR A 311 -5.97 2.07 2.78
N VAL A 312 -4.68 2.37 2.89
CA VAL A 312 -4.09 3.16 3.97
C VAL A 312 -3.30 4.33 3.41
N GLU A 313 -3.39 5.49 4.06
CA GLU A 313 -2.52 6.64 3.78
C GLU A 313 -1.37 6.66 4.81
N MET A 314 -0.13 6.62 4.32
CA MET A 314 1.07 6.78 5.13
C MET A 314 1.56 8.21 5.01
N GLN A 315 1.68 8.92 6.12
CA GLN A 315 2.25 10.28 6.19
C GLN A 315 3.49 10.26 7.05
N ILE A 316 4.62 10.72 6.51
CA ILE A 316 5.91 10.75 7.18
C ILE A 316 6.44 12.19 7.13
N VAL A 317 6.90 12.68 8.27
CA VAL A 317 7.37 14.05 8.44
C VAL A 317 8.42 14.11 9.56
N ASP A 318 9.40 15.02 9.46
CA ASP A 318 10.33 15.28 10.56
C ASP A 318 9.72 16.21 11.63
N ALA A 319 10.33 16.23 12.82
CA ALA A 319 9.82 16.99 13.96
C ALA A 319 9.69 18.50 13.67
N ALA A 320 10.69 19.11 13.04
CA ALA A 320 10.70 20.54 12.75
C ALA A 320 9.60 20.91 11.74
N THR A 321 9.45 20.10 10.68
CA THR A 321 8.36 20.29 9.72
C THR A 321 6.99 20.02 10.35
N ALA A 322 6.86 19.04 11.25
CA ALA A 322 5.60 18.76 11.93
C ALA A 322 5.13 19.95 12.77
N GLU A 323 6.04 20.57 13.52
CA GLU A 323 5.78 21.79 14.29
C GLU A 323 5.42 22.97 13.38
N ALA A 324 6.17 23.17 12.30
CA ALA A 324 5.88 24.22 11.32
C ALA A 324 4.48 24.07 10.70
N ASN A 325 4.09 22.84 10.34
CA ASN A 325 2.76 22.52 9.81
C ASN A 325 1.62 22.79 10.80
N GLU A 326 1.88 22.80 12.11
CA GLU A 326 0.89 23.10 13.14
C GLU A 326 0.72 24.60 13.40
N SER A 327 1.62 25.43 12.85
CA SER A 327 1.62 26.88 13.02
C SER A 327 0.92 27.63 11.87
N GLY A 328 0.32 28.78 12.18
CA GLY A 328 -0.18 29.75 11.20
C GLY A 328 -1.28 29.23 10.24
N ARG A 329 -1.21 29.66 8.97
CA ARG A 329 -2.21 29.38 7.92
C ARG A 329 -2.20 27.91 7.45
N ALA A 330 -1.11 27.19 7.71
CA ALA A 330 -0.94 25.76 7.40
C ALA A 330 -1.55 24.83 8.47
N SER A 331 -1.91 25.38 9.64
CA SER A 331 -2.43 24.60 10.77
C SER A 331 -3.65 23.75 10.43
N HIS A 332 -3.78 22.62 11.13
CA HIS A 332 -4.91 21.70 10.99
C HIS A 332 -6.26 22.35 11.35
N ALA A 333 -6.25 23.29 12.30
CA ALA A 333 -7.43 24.07 12.67
C ALA A 333 -7.90 24.97 11.51
N ALA A 334 -6.97 25.70 10.88
CA ALA A 334 -7.27 26.53 9.71
C ALA A 334 -7.74 25.68 8.51
N TYR A 335 -7.16 24.50 8.31
CA TYR A 335 -7.62 23.53 7.32
C TYR A 335 -9.08 23.12 7.53
N LYS A 336 -9.44 22.70 8.76
CA LYS A 336 -10.83 22.33 9.10
C LYS A 336 -11.80 23.50 8.96
N ALA A 337 -11.37 24.72 9.30
CA ALA A 337 -12.18 25.92 9.14
C ALA A 337 -12.51 26.18 7.66
N ARG A 338 -11.51 26.07 6.75
CA ARG A 338 -11.72 26.21 5.30
C ARG A 338 -12.66 25.14 4.74
N GLN A 339 -12.51 23.87 5.17
CA GLN A 339 -13.43 22.81 4.77
C GLN A 339 -14.88 23.09 5.21
N LYS A 340 -15.08 23.48 6.47
CA LYS A 340 -16.41 23.83 6.98
C LYS A 340 -17.03 24.98 6.21
N ALA A 341 -16.27 26.04 5.93
CA ALA A 341 -16.74 27.19 5.16
C ALA A 341 -17.18 26.79 3.74
N ALA A 342 -16.38 25.96 3.05
CA ALA A 342 -16.72 25.45 1.72
C ALA A 342 -17.97 24.57 1.71
N VAL A 343 -18.14 23.71 2.73
CA VAL A 343 -19.34 22.89 2.90
C VAL A 343 -20.57 23.76 3.17
N LEU A 344 -20.47 24.75 4.07
CA LEU A 344 -21.58 25.66 4.38
C LEU A 344 -22.04 26.45 3.16
N ALA A 345 -21.11 26.99 2.36
CA ALA A 345 -21.42 27.70 1.13
C ALA A 345 -22.14 26.82 0.08
N ARG A 346 -21.97 25.50 0.16
CA ARG A 346 -22.65 24.54 -0.72
C ARG A 346 -24.02 24.10 -0.19
N LEU A 347 -24.16 23.95 1.13
CA LEU A 347 -25.40 23.51 1.78
C LEU A 347 -26.45 24.62 1.86
N VAL A 348 -26.01 25.88 1.93
CA VAL A 348 -26.86 27.06 1.92
C VAL A 348 -26.56 27.80 0.62
N PRO A 349 -27.28 27.49 -0.49
CA PRO A 349 -27.28 28.38 -1.64
C PRO A 349 -27.67 29.78 -1.14
N GLY A 350 -26.95 30.82 -1.58
CA GLY A 350 -27.38 32.18 -1.27
C GLY A 350 -28.82 32.36 -1.75
N ASP A 351 -29.68 32.93 -0.91
CA ASP A 351 -30.94 33.52 -1.36
C ASP A 351 -30.57 34.56 -2.43
N GLU A 352 -30.68 34.20 -3.71
CA GLU A 352 -30.87 35.19 -4.76
C GLU A 352 -32.30 35.72 -4.59
N SER A 353 -32.44 36.66 -3.66
CA SER A 353 -33.60 37.51 -3.47
C SER A 353 -33.10 38.91 -3.19
N GLY A 354 -32.90 39.65 -4.29
CA GLY A 354 -32.53 41.06 -4.34
C GLY A 354 -32.60 41.55 -5.78
#